data_AF-A0A510TYA2-F1
#
_entry.id   AF-A0A510TYA2-F1
#
_cell.length_a   1.000
_cell.length_b   1.000
_cell.length_c   1.000
_cell.angle_alpha   90.00
_cell.angle_beta   90.00
_cell.angle_gamma   90.00
#
_symmetry.space_group_name_H-M   'P 1'
#
loop_
_entity.id
_entity.type
_entity.pdbx_description
1 polymer ?
#
loop_
_entity_poly.entity_id
_entity_poly.type
_entity_poly.pdbx_seq_one_letter_code
_entity_poly.pdbx_strand_id
1 'polypeptide(L)'
;MAEETDFLLRQIKGIAGQLGYILGKRAEGTESAIIFPANKPPLPYQDVLRELLHTHHYQEALTKFTQIRYAMEQDEYVKLGLWLYSALLQLPEKERTEAGLTTPELQVGLNKLASIQGEN
;
A
#
# COMPACT_ATOMS: atom_id res chain seq x y z
N MET A 1 -4.01 -13.03 -13.74
CA MET A 1 -2.82 -12.40 -13.10
C MET A 1 -2.78 -10.88 -13.29
N ALA A 2 -2.71 -10.35 -14.52
CA ALA A 2 -2.80 -8.89 -14.75
C ALA A 2 -4.17 -8.32 -14.31
N GLU A 3 -5.27 -8.98 -14.67
CA GLU A 3 -6.63 -8.59 -14.28
C GLU A 3 -6.84 -8.60 -12.76
N GLU A 4 -6.17 -9.51 -12.05
CA GLU A 4 -6.25 -9.62 -10.59
C GLU A 4 -5.47 -8.48 -9.91
N THR A 5 -4.31 -8.13 -10.44
CA THR A 5 -3.53 -6.97 -9.97
C THR A 5 -4.31 -5.67 -10.21
N ASP A 6 -4.99 -5.55 -11.36
CA ASP A 6 -5.88 -4.43 -11.67
C ASP A 6 -7.07 -4.35 -10.70
N PHE A 7 -7.63 -5.49 -10.31
CA PHE A 7 -8.69 -5.54 -9.30
C PHE A 7 -8.22 -4.98 -7.95
N LEU A 8 -7.04 -5.42 -7.48
CA LEU A 8 -6.45 -4.90 -6.23
C LEU A 8 -6.17 -3.41 -6.30
N LEU A 9 -5.65 -2.91 -7.44
CA LEU A 9 -5.43 -1.48 -7.64
C LEU A 9 -6.74 -0.69 -7.60
N ARG A 10 -7.84 -1.21 -8.16
CA ARG A 10 -9.16 -0.57 -8.06
C ARG A 10 -9.68 -0.55 -6.62
N GLN A 11 -9.42 -1.60 -5.83
CA GLN A 11 -9.78 -1.61 -4.41
C GLN A 11 -9.01 -0.53 -3.64
N ILE A 12 -7.69 -0.40 -3.87
CA ILE A 12 -6.87 0.67 -3.30
C ILE A 12 -7.45 2.04 -3.67
N LYS A 13 -7.86 2.25 -4.92
CA LYS A 13 -8.51 3.49 -5.38
C LYS A 13 -9.79 3.78 -4.59
N GLY A 14 -10.62 2.76 -4.37
CA GLY A 14 -11.87 2.91 -3.62
C GLY A 14 -11.63 3.39 -2.18
N ILE A 15 -10.70 2.75 -1.47
CA ILE A 15 -10.37 3.11 -0.09
C ILE A 15 -9.71 4.50 -0.03
N ALA A 16 -8.77 4.78 -0.95
CA ALA A 16 -8.12 6.10 -1.04
C ALA A 16 -9.13 7.23 -1.30
N GLY A 17 -10.11 6.99 -2.18
CA GLY A 17 -11.17 7.95 -2.49
C GLY A 17 -12.04 8.30 -1.28
N GLN A 18 -12.38 7.32 -0.44
CA GLN A 18 -13.11 7.56 0.82
C GLN A 18 -12.33 8.44 1.80
N LEU A 19 -11.00 8.37 1.76
CA LEU A 19 -10.10 9.19 2.56
C LEU A 19 -9.81 10.57 1.93
N GLY A 20 -10.37 10.88 0.75
CA GLY A 20 -10.13 12.12 0.02
C GLY A 20 -8.81 12.16 -0.77
N TYR A 21 -8.21 11.00 -1.09
CA TYR A 21 -6.96 10.88 -1.84
C TYR A 21 -7.19 10.32 -3.24
N ILE A 22 -6.36 10.76 -4.19
CA ILE A 22 -6.44 10.34 -5.59
C ILE A 22 -5.18 9.55 -5.95
N LEU A 23 -5.37 8.39 -6.58
CA LEU A 23 -4.32 7.66 -7.29
C LEU A 23 -4.03 8.40 -8.60
N GLY A 24 -2.86 9.01 -8.69
CA GLY A 24 -2.43 9.77 -9.86
C GLY A 24 -1.24 9.12 -10.57
N LYS A 25 -0.91 9.62 -11.76
CA LYS A 25 0.34 9.25 -12.43
C LYS A 25 1.45 10.17 -11.94
N ARG A 26 2.63 9.63 -11.63
CA ARG A 26 3.80 10.45 -11.29
C ARG A 26 4.20 11.27 -12.53
N ALA A 27 4.70 12.50 -12.35
CA ALA A 27 5.02 13.42 -13.46
C ALA A 27 6.08 12.88 -14.45
N GLU A 28 6.83 11.84 -14.10
CA GLU A 28 7.91 11.25 -14.92
C GLU A 28 7.72 9.76 -15.25
N GLY A 29 6.49 9.23 -15.26
CA GLY A 29 6.28 7.83 -15.63
C GLY A 29 4.84 7.39 -15.85
N THR A 30 4.65 6.29 -16.58
CA THR A 30 3.37 5.60 -16.83
C THR A 30 2.77 4.95 -15.58
N GLU A 31 3.45 5.01 -14.45
CA GLU A 31 3.14 4.28 -13.22
C GLU A 31 2.10 5.02 -12.36
N SER A 32 1.07 4.27 -11.93
CA SER A 32 0.00 4.77 -11.07
C SER A 32 0.44 4.75 -9.61
N ALA A 33 0.69 5.90 -9.00
CA ALA A 33 1.10 6.05 -7.60
C ALA A 33 -0.01 6.71 -6.78
N ILE A 34 -0.12 6.35 -5.50
CA ILE A 34 -0.96 7.13 -4.58
C ILE A 34 -0.30 8.51 -4.42
N ILE A 35 -0.97 9.56 -4.89
CA ILE A 35 -0.48 10.93 -4.73
C ILE A 35 -1.04 11.46 -3.41
N PHE A 36 -0.19 11.47 -2.39
CA PHE A 36 -0.46 12.24 -1.19
C PHE A 36 -0.22 13.73 -1.49
N PRO A 37 -1.10 14.64 -1.04
CA PRO A 37 -0.90 16.08 -1.23
C PRO A 37 0.47 16.49 -0.69
N ALA A 38 1.27 17.21 -1.50
CA ALA A 38 2.65 17.59 -1.18
C ALA A 38 2.80 18.44 0.10
N ASN A 39 1.71 19.00 0.63
CA ASN A 39 1.69 19.81 1.84
C ASN A 39 1.57 18.99 3.15
N LYS A 40 1.61 17.65 3.08
CA LYS A 40 1.62 16.80 4.28
C LYS A 40 3.00 16.23 4.54
N PRO A 41 3.46 16.19 5.81
CA PRO A 41 4.67 15.47 6.16
C PRO A 41 4.56 14.00 5.72
N PRO A 42 5.68 13.32 5.43
CA PRO A 42 5.67 11.89 5.14
C PRO A 42 4.96 11.14 6.26
N LEU A 43 4.22 10.09 5.91
CA LEU A 43 3.49 9.31 6.90
C LEU A 43 4.49 8.71 7.90
N PRO A 44 4.14 8.61 9.20
CA PRO A 44 4.97 7.93 10.18
C PRO A 44 5.40 6.55 9.66
N TYR A 45 6.65 6.16 9.90
CA TYR A 45 7.24 4.88 9.47
C TYR A 45 7.35 4.65 7.94
N GLN A 46 6.92 5.59 7.10
CA GLN A 46 6.98 5.42 5.65
C GLN A 46 8.40 5.25 5.12
N ASP A 47 9.37 5.99 5.65
CA ASP A 47 10.77 5.87 5.21
C ASP A 47 11.37 4.52 5.60
N VAL A 48 11.04 4.00 6.80
CA VAL A 48 11.46 2.66 7.24
C VAL A 48 10.92 1.59 6.31
N LEU A 49 9.64 1.65 5.98
CA LEU A 49 9.03 0.71 5.04
C LEU A 49 9.62 0.87 3.64
N ARG A 50 9.90 2.10 3.20
CA ARG A 50 10.51 2.37 1.88
C ARG A 50 11.90 1.76 1.79
N GLU A 51 12.71 1.85 2.85
CA GLU A 51 14.02 1.21 2.91
C GLU A 51 13.92 -0.32 2.82
N LEU A 52 12.95 -0.93 3.51
CA LEU A 52 12.70 -2.37 3.42
C LEU A 52 12.28 -2.79 2.00
N LEU A 53 11.45 -2.00 1.31
CA LEU A 53 11.13 -2.24 -0.10
C LEU A 53 12.36 -2.12 -1.00
N HIS A 54 13.18 -1.08 -0.81
CA HIS A 54 14.40 -0.87 -1.59
C HIS A 54 15.44 -1.98 -1.40
N THR A 55 15.49 -2.59 -0.23
CA THR A 55 16.40 -3.69 0.10
C THR A 55 15.78 -5.07 -0.14
N HIS A 56 14.61 -5.12 -0.79
CA HIS A 56 13.85 -6.33 -1.14
C HIS A 56 13.37 -7.16 0.08
N HIS A 57 13.32 -6.56 1.27
CA HIS A 57 12.80 -7.17 2.49
C HIS A 57 11.27 -7.04 2.59
N TYR A 58 10.56 -7.52 1.58
CA TYR A 58 9.12 -7.26 1.43
C TYR A 58 8.26 -7.88 2.54
N GLN A 59 8.58 -9.12 2.96
CA GLN A 59 7.89 -9.79 4.07
C GLN A 59 8.15 -9.09 5.42
N GLU A 60 9.35 -8.56 5.60
CA GLU A 60 9.68 -7.77 6.79
C GLU A 60 8.90 -6.44 6.78
N ALA A 61 8.75 -5.80 5.62
CA ALA A 61 7.93 -4.60 5.49
C ALA A 61 6.46 -4.84 5.90
N LEU A 62 5.86 -5.95 5.45
CA LEU A 62 4.50 -6.33 5.87
C LEU A 62 4.43 -6.64 7.37
N THR A 63 5.41 -7.35 7.92
CA THR A 63 5.48 -7.65 9.35
C THR A 63 5.57 -6.37 10.17
N LYS A 64 6.51 -5.48 9.84
CA LYS A 64 6.66 -4.16 10.49
C LYS A 64 5.36 -3.37 10.39
N PHE A 65 4.75 -3.34 9.21
CA PHE A 65 3.49 -2.64 8.98
C PHE A 65 2.41 -3.12 9.95
N THR A 66 2.24 -4.43 10.16
CA THR A 66 1.24 -4.92 11.13
C THR A 66 1.55 -4.53 12.58
N GLN A 67 2.83 -4.43 12.95
CA GLN A 67 3.26 -4.11 14.31
C GLN A 67 3.01 -2.64 14.66
N ILE A 68 3.08 -1.73 13.69
CA ILE A 68 2.89 -0.30 13.91
C ILE A 68 1.42 0.12 13.98
N ARG A 69 0.45 -0.82 13.86
CA ARG A 69 -1.00 -0.53 13.92
C ARG A 69 -1.40 0.30 15.15
N TYR A 70 -0.81 0.00 16.30
CA TYR A 70 -1.13 0.67 17.56
C TYR A 70 -0.19 1.84 17.89
N ALA A 71 0.73 2.17 16.99
CA ALA A 71 1.73 3.23 17.17
C ALA A 71 1.39 4.52 16.41
N MET A 72 0.24 4.57 15.73
CA MET A 72 -0.22 5.73 14.96
C MET A 72 -1.75 5.77 14.88
N GLU A 73 -2.29 6.89 14.44
CA GLU A 73 -3.73 7.06 14.24
C GLU A 73 -4.27 6.14 13.15
N GLN A 74 -5.52 5.70 13.28
CA GLN A 74 -6.16 4.76 12.36
C GLN A 74 -6.09 5.23 10.90
N ASP A 75 -6.43 6.50 10.66
CA ASP A 75 -6.40 7.09 9.32
C ASP A 75 -4.98 7.12 8.73
N GLU A 76 -3.96 7.34 9.55
CA GLU A 76 -2.57 7.33 9.11
C GLU A 76 -2.11 5.91 8.80
N TYR A 77 -2.52 4.93 9.62
CA TYR A 77 -2.27 3.51 9.39
C TYR A 77 -2.88 3.03 8.07
N VAL A 78 -4.14 3.40 7.80
CA VAL A 78 -4.81 3.02 6.54
C VAL A 78 -4.08 3.66 5.35
N LYS A 79 -3.73 4.95 5.43
CA LYS A 79 -2.96 5.64 4.36
C LYS A 79 -1.62 4.96 4.09
N LEU A 80 -0.89 4.61 5.15
CA LEU A 80 0.40 3.93 5.05
C LEU A 80 0.25 2.55 4.43
N GLY A 81 -0.80 1.82 4.81
CA GLY A 81 -1.15 0.54 4.21
C GLY A 81 -1.42 0.68 2.72
N LEU A 82 -2.29 1.59 2.32
CA LEU A 82 -2.60 1.81 0.89
C LEU A 82 -1.33 2.11 0.09
N TRP A 83 -0.46 2.97 0.62
CA TRP A 83 0.84 3.25 0.00
C TRP A 83 1.68 1.97 -0.14
N LEU A 84 1.85 1.20 0.94
CA LEU A 84 2.64 -0.02 0.96
C LEU A 84 2.12 -1.05 -0.06
N TYR A 85 0.82 -1.36 -0.03
CA TYR A 85 0.22 -2.32 -0.98
C TYR A 85 0.30 -1.82 -2.42
N SER A 86 0.16 -0.51 -2.66
CA SER A 86 0.34 0.04 -4.01
C SER A 86 1.77 -0.16 -4.53
N ALA A 87 2.78 0.03 -3.66
CA ALA A 87 4.18 -0.19 -4.02
C ALA A 87 4.47 -1.68 -4.27
N LEU A 88 3.94 -2.58 -3.45
CA LEU A 88 4.09 -4.03 -3.63
C LEU A 88 3.45 -4.52 -4.94
N LEU A 89 2.32 -3.94 -5.36
CA LEU A 89 1.66 -4.30 -6.62
C LEU A 89 2.37 -3.76 -7.88
N GLN A 90 3.24 -2.77 -7.74
CA GLN A 90 4.09 -2.27 -8.82
C GLN A 90 5.33 -3.15 -9.06
N LEU A 91 5.70 -4.00 -8.10
CA LEU A 91 6.83 -4.91 -8.25
C LEU A 91 6.58 -5.92 -9.39
N PRO A 92 7.63 -6.32 -10.12
CA PRO A 92 7.54 -7.38 -11.11
C PRO A 92 6.95 -8.65 -10.50
N GLU A 93 6.11 -9.35 -11.27
CA GLU A 93 5.44 -10.58 -10.81
C GLU A 93 6.43 -11.63 -10.28
N LYS A 94 7.59 -11.74 -10.94
CA LYS A 94 8.66 -12.65 -10.52
C LYS A 94 9.13 -12.34 -9.10
N GLU A 95 9.42 -11.07 -8.79
CA GLU A 95 9.88 -10.67 -7.47
C GLU A 95 8.82 -10.87 -6.40
N ARG A 96 7.56 -10.56 -6.71
CA ARG A 96 6.44 -10.84 -5.80
C ARG A 96 6.31 -12.33 -5.51
N THR A 97 6.42 -13.17 -6.53
CA THR A 97 6.29 -14.62 -6.38
C THR A 97 7.46 -15.21 -5.60
N GLU A 98 8.69 -14.78 -5.88
CA GLU A 98 9.90 -15.16 -5.13
C GLU A 98 9.82 -14.74 -3.66
N ALA A 99 9.17 -13.61 -3.38
CA ALA A 99 8.94 -13.12 -2.02
C ALA A 99 7.72 -13.74 -1.32
N GLY A 100 6.97 -14.64 -1.97
CA GLY A 100 5.74 -15.19 -1.43
C GLY A 100 4.65 -14.13 -1.22
N LEU A 101 4.52 -13.17 -2.15
CA LEU A 101 3.51 -12.12 -2.17
C LEU A 101 2.45 -12.42 -3.22
N THR A 102 1.65 -13.44 -2.94
CA THR A 102 0.59 -13.85 -3.85
C THR A 102 -0.58 -12.87 -3.83
N THR A 103 -1.34 -12.81 -4.92
CA THR A 103 -2.55 -11.98 -5.00
C THR A 103 -3.53 -12.24 -3.85
N PRO A 104 -3.84 -13.50 -3.46
CA PRO A 104 -4.70 -13.77 -2.30
C PRO A 104 -4.18 -13.17 -0.99
N GLU A 105 -2.88 -13.20 -0.73
CA GLU A 105 -2.30 -12.64 0.49
C GLU A 105 -2.44 -11.11 0.53
N LEU A 106 -2.14 -10.45 -0.58
CA LEU A 106 -2.33 -9.00 -0.70
C LEU A 106 -3.81 -8.61 -0.59
N GLN A 107 -4.72 -9.42 -1.15
CA GLN A 107 -6.16 -9.24 -1.03
C GLN A 107 -6.63 -9.30 0.42
N VAL A 108 -6.13 -10.27 1.21
CA VAL A 108 -6.46 -10.39 2.64
C VAL A 108 -6.00 -9.14 3.40
N GLY A 109 -4.80 -8.65 3.11
CA GLY A 109 -4.27 -7.41 3.68
C GLY A 109 -5.13 -6.18 3.37
N LEU A 110 -5.50 -6.01 2.09
CA LEU A 110 -6.34 -4.91 1.63
C LEU A 110 -7.77 -4.96 2.19
N ASN A 111 -8.35 -6.15 2.33
CA ASN A 111 -9.67 -6.32 2.96
C ASN A 111 -9.64 -5.86 4.43
N LYS A 112 -8.56 -6.15 5.16
CA LYS A 112 -8.40 -5.65 6.54
C LYS A 112 -8.35 -4.12 6.59
N LEU A 113 -7.65 -3.48 5.65
CA LEU A 113 -7.63 -2.01 5.56
C LEU A 113 -9.00 -1.42 5.26
N ALA A 114 -9.75 -2.05 4.35
CA ALA A 114 -11.12 -1.64 4.03
C ALA A 114 -12.06 -1.77 5.24
N SER A 115 -11.94 -2.86 6.00
CA SER A 115 -12.71 -3.04 7.24
C SER A 115 -12.39 -1.94 8.27
N ILE A 116 -11.11 -1.68 8.52
CA ILE A 116 -10.67 -0.64 9.46
C ILE A 116 -11.24 0.73 9.06
N GLN A 117 -11.24 1.05 7.76
CA GLN A 117 -11.77 2.33 7.31
C GLN A 117 -13.30 2.44 7.41
N GLY A 118 -14.02 1.34 7.28
CA GLY A 118 -15.48 1.30 7.42
C GLY A 118 -15.99 1.30 8.86
N GLU A 119 -15.10 1.21 9.85
CA GLU A 119 -15.43 1.26 11.28
C GLU A 119 -15.55 2.71 11.83
N ASN A 120 -15.36 3.73 10.97
CA ASN A 120 -15.48 5.16 11.31
C ASN A 120 -16.91 5.72 11.10
#